data_AF-A0A843EJS8-F1
#
_entry.id   AF-A0A843EJS8-F1
#
_cell.length_a   1.000
_cell.length_b   1.000
_cell.length_c   1.000
_cell.angle_alpha   90.00
_cell.angle_beta   90.00
_cell.angle_gamma   90.00
#
_symmetry.space_group_name_H-M   'P 1'
#
loop_
_entity.id
_entity.type
_entity.pdbx_description
1 polymer ?
#
loop_
_entity_poly.entity_id
_entity_poly.type
_entity_poly.pdbx_seq_one_letter_code
_entity_poly.pdbx_strand_id
1 'polypeptide(L)'
;MSADNETGHASILEEKHLISILLYLKHEGLTRKIDLYNNVSFNPRMPEKIDRLEAAGLLEQKTDGYSRSTLLKLTEKGDKVAKLLDDIDQMLKA
;
A
#
# COMPACT_ATOMS: atom_id res chain seq x y z
N MET A 1 34.70 5.19 4.44
CA MET A 1 33.95 4.43 3.41
C MET A 1 32.86 3.67 4.14
N SER A 2 31.68 4.27 4.22
CA SER A 2 30.52 3.61 4.83
C SER A 2 29.98 2.61 3.81
N ALA A 3 29.70 1.39 4.26
CA ALA A 3 29.08 0.37 3.42
C ALA A 3 27.68 0.86 3.02
N ASP A 4 27.54 1.32 1.78
CA ASP A 4 26.25 1.33 1.09
C ASP A 4 25.84 -0.14 0.95
N ASN A 5 25.16 -0.63 1.98
CA ASN A 5 24.40 -1.86 1.87
C ASN A 5 23.25 -1.52 0.90
N GLU A 6 23.38 -1.90 -0.37
CA GLU A 6 22.32 -1.79 -1.38
C GLU A 6 21.05 -2.40 -0.79
N THR A 7 20.20 -1.55 -0.20
CA THR A 7 18.97 -2.00 0.41
C THR A 7 18.10 -2.41 -0.77
N GLY A 8 17.86 -3.72 -0.92
CA GLY A 8 17.10 -4.23 -2.05
C GLY A 8 15.76 -3.50 -2.19
N HIS A 9 15.16 -3.52 -3.39
CA HIS A 9 13.92 -2.78 -3.70
C HIS A 9 12.74 -3.05 -2.73
N ALA A 10 12.82 -4.10 -1.91
CA ALA A 10 11.89 -4.39 -0.83
C ALA A 10 11.98 -3.41 0.36
N SER A 11 13.00 -2.55 0.43
CA SER A 11 13.18 -1.53 1.48
C SER A 11 11.99 -0.59 1.62
N ILE A 12 11.23 -0.38 0.54
CA ILE A 12 9.96 0.35 0.59
C ILE A 12 9.00 -0.30 1.61
N LEU A 13 8.96 -1.62 1.74
CA LEU A 13 8.01 -2.31 2.62
C LEU A 13 8.37 -2.22 4.11
N GLU A 14 9.59 -1.77 4.44
CA GLU A 14 10.04 -1.62 5.83
C GLU A 14 9.34 -0.45 6.55
N GLU A 15 8.78 0.50 5.79
CA GLU A 15 8.08 1.63 6.38
C GLU A 15 6.72 1.21 6.96
N LYS A 16 6.46 1.64 8.20
CA LYS A 16 5.21 1.37 8.93
C LYS A 16 3.97 1.66 8.05
N HIS A 17 3.00 0.76 8.10
CA HIS A 17 1.71 0.80 7.39
C HIS A 17 1.73 0.50 5.89
N LEU A 18 2.89 0.42 5.20
CA LEU A 18 2.89 0.13 3.76
C LEU A 18 2.38 -1.28 3.46
N ILE A 19 2.84 -2.29 4.20
CA ILE A 19 2.29 -3.65 4.10
C ILE A 19 0.79 -3.66 4.43
N SER A 20 0.37 -2.97 5.49
CA SER A 20 -1.04 -2.92 5.89
C SER A 20 -1.94 -2.28 4.82
N ILE A 21 -1.47 -1.25 4.12
CA ILE A 21 -2.18 -0.64 2.98
C ILE A 21 -2.36 -1.66 1.85
N LEU A 22 -1.28 -2.36 1.48
CA LEU A 22 -1.32 -3.35 0.40
C LEU A 22 -2.28 -4.50 0.72
N LEU A 23 -2.23 -5.04 1.95
CA LEU A 23 -3.14 -6.10 2.39
C LEU A 23 -4.60 -5.61 2.44
N TYR A 24 -4.85 -4.40 2.97
CA TYR A 24 -6.20 -3.85 3.02
C TYR A 24 -6.80 -3.68 1.62
N LEU A 25 -6.05 -3.10 0.67
CA LEU A 25 -6.50 -2.96 -0.71
C LEU A 25 -6.63 -4.30 -1.44
N LYS A 26 -5.88 -5.34 -1.05
CA LYS A 26 -6.02 -6.69 -1.61
C LYS A 26 -7.35 -7.32 -1.20
N HIS A 27 -7.77 -7.13 0.05
CA HIS A 27 -9.01 -7.69 0.60
C HIS A 27 -10.25 -6.89 0.17
N GLU A 28 -10.19 -5.56 0.20
CA GLU A 28 -11.35 -4.70 -0.13
C GLU A 28 -11.45 -4.35 -1.62
N GLY A 29 -10.35 -4.39 -2.35
CA GLY A 29 -10.30 -3.95 -3.75
C GLY A 29 -10.38 -2.44 -3.90
N LEU A 30 -11.30 -1.95 -4.74
CA LEU A 30 -11.44 -0.52 -5.04
C LEU A 30 -11.99 0.23 -3.82
N THR A 31 -11.15 1.06 -3.22
CA THR A 31 -11.34 1.62 -1.88
C THR A 31 -11.30 3.13 -1.90
N ARG A 32 -12.14 3.83 -1.13
CA ARG A 32 -11.98 5.29 -0.97
C ARG A 32 -10.83 5.59 -0.03
N LYS A 33 -10.09 6.66 -0.31
CA LYS A 33 -8.96 7.12 0.52
C LYS A 33 -9.35 7.34 2.00
N ILE A 34 -10.59 7.81 2.24
CA ILE A 34 -11.14 7.96 3.60
C ILE A 34 -11.35 6.62 4.31
N ASP A 35 -11.81 5.58 3.61
CA ASP A 35 -12.04 4.25 4.18
C ASP A 35 -10.70 3.62 4.58
N LEU A 36 -9.67 3.83 3.77
CA LEU A 36 -8.31 3.41 4.10
C LEU A 36 -7.78 4.10 5.37
N TYR A 37 -8.04 5.40 5.55
CA TYR A 37 -7.62 6.12 6.77
C TYR A 37 -8.32 5.61 8.02
N ASN A 38 -9.60 5.27 7.91
CA ASN A 38 -10.39 4.74 9.03
C ASN A 38 -9.95 3.32 9.43
N ASN A 39 -9.58 2.48 8.47
CA ASN A 39 -9.31 1.06 8.72
C ASN A 39 -7.82 0.71 8.89
N VAL A 40 -6.90 1.50 8.31
CA VAL A 40 -5.45 1.26 8.43
C VAL A 40 -4.81 2.20 9.44
N SER A 41 -4.92 3.52 9.23
CA SER A 41 -4.38 4.53 10.13
C SER A 41 -4.78 5.95 9.69
N PHE A 42 -5.04 6.82 10.66
CA PHE A 42 -5.22 8.26 10.45
C PHE A 42 -3.92 9.07 10.53
N ASN A 43 -2.75 8.42 10.40
CA ASN A 43 -1.46 9.08 10.52
C ASN A 43 -1.32 10.23 9.50
N PRO A 44 -0.91 11.45 9.91
CA PRO A 44 -0.78 12.60 9.01
C PRO A 44 0.12 12.37 7.79
N ARG A 45 1.06 11.41 7.86
CA ARG A 45 1.94 11.03 6.74
C ARG A 45 1.36 9.95 5.82
N MET A 46 0.10 9.52 6.03
CA MET A 46 -0.55 8.54 5.16
C MET A 46 -0.67 8.98 3.69
N PRO A 47 -0.94 10.26 3.36
CA PRO A 47 -0.88 10.71 1.97
C PRO A 47 0.48 10.41 1.33
N GLU A 48 1.59 10.78 1.98
CA GLU A 48 2.96 10.57 1.47
C GLU A 48 3.26 9.07 1.26
N LYS A 49 2.75 8.21 2.15
CA LYS A 49 2.88 6.75 2.03
C LYS A 49 2.15 6.20 0.80
N ILE A 50 0.94 6.69 0.54
CA ILE A 50 0.16 6.30 -0.65
C ILE A 50 0.89 6.77 -1.91
N ASP A 51 1.39 8.01 -1.92
CA ASP A 51 2.12 8.57 -3.06
C ASP A 51 3.41 7.78 -3.34
N ARG A 52 4.11 7.28 -2.31
CA ARG A 52 5.26 6.38 -2.47
C ARG A 52 4.89 5.04 -3.11
N LEU A 53 3.77 4.43 -2.68
CA LEU A 53 3.28 3.18 -3.28
C LEU A 53 2.84 3.38 -4.74
N GLU A 54 2.24 4.53 -5.05
CA GLU A 54 1.90 4.91 -6.43
C GLU A 54 3.15 5.12 -7.28
N ALA A 55 4.15 5.86 -6.78
CA ALA A 55 5.43 6.06 -7.46
C ALA A 55 6.18 4.73 -7.69
N ALA A 56 6.04 3.76 -6.79
CA ALA A 56 6.56 2.41 -6.96
C ALA A 56 5.73 1.53 -7.92
N GLY A 57 4.59 2.04 -8.41
CA GLY A 57 3.66 1.35 -9.30
C GLY A 57 2.89 0.23 -8.62
N LEU A 58 2.72 0.27 -7.30
CA LEU A 58 2.00 -0.76 -6.52
C LEU A 58 0.51 -0.44 -6.37
N LEU A 59 0.12 0.83 -6.42
CA LEU A 59 -1.28 1.24 -6.45
C LEU A 59 -1.47 2.40 -7.42
N GLU A 60 -2.72 2.72 -7.71
CA GLU A 60 -3.12 3.90 -8.48
C GLU A 60 -4.17 4.71 -7.71
N GLN A 61 -4.09 6.04 -7.82
CA GLN A 61 -5.09 6.97 -7.31
C GLN A 61 -5.97 7.47 -8.46
N LYS A 62 -7.29 7.35 -8.31
CA LYS A 62 -8.26 7.88 -9.29
C LYS A 62 -9.27 8.78 -8.60
N THR A 63 -9.38 10.02 -9.03
CA THR A 63 -10.44 10.91 -8.56
C THR A 63 -11.77 10.52 -9.21
N ASP A 64 -12.78 10.25 -8.39
CA ASP A 64 -14.16 10.10 -8.82
C ASP A 64 -14.73 11.48 -9.18
N GLY A 65 -15.10 11.67 -10.45
CA GLY A 65 -15.64 12.93 -10.96
C GLY A 65 -16.99 13.33 -10.37
N TYR A 66 -17.75 12.39 -9.80
CA TYR A 66 -19.05 12.67 -9.18
C TYR A 66 -18.91 13.09 -7.72
N SER A 67 -18.22 12.28 -6.91
CA SER A 67 -18.07 12.52 -5.47
C SER A 67 -16.86 13.39 -5.09
N ARG A 68 -15.96 13.69 -6.04
CA ARG A 68 -14.62 14.27 -5.80
C ARG A 68 -13.76 13.47 -4.83
N SER A 69 -14.14 12.22 -4.53
CA SER A 69 -13.38 11.34 -3.66
C SER A 69 -12.23 10.70 -4.42
N THR A 70 -11.08 10.52 -3.76
CA THR A 70 -9.99 9.72 -4.31
C THR A 70 -10.25 8.24 -4.03
N LEU A 71 -10.29 7.45 -5.09
CA LEU A 71 -10.32 5.99 -5.06
C LEU A 71 -8.90 5.45 -5.21
N LEU A 72 -8.63 4.37 -4.50
CA LEU A 72 -7.36 3.66 -4.45
C LEU A 72 -7.59 2.22 -4.92
N LYS A 73 -6.68 1.71 -5.73
CA LYS A 73 -6.68 0.30 -6.17
C LYS A 73 -5.26 -0.19 -6.37
N LEU A 74 -5.02 -1.47 -6.10
CA LEU A 74 -3.76 -2.10 -6.51
C LEU A 74 -3.65 -2.15 -8.04
N THR A 75 -2.44 -1.91 -8.54
CA THR A 75 -2.09 -2.24 -9.93
C THR A 75 -1.91 -3.77 -10.06
N GLU A 76 -1.71 -4.29 -11.27
CA GLU A 76 -1.36 -5.71 -11.45
C GLU A 76 -0.07 -6.10 -10.71
N LYS A 77 0.93 -5.19 -10.69
CA LYS A 77 2.17 -5.37 -9.93
C LYS A 77 1.89 -5.38 -8.44
N GLY A 78 1.09 -4.42 -7.97
CA GLY A 78 0.64 -4.33 -6.58
C GLY A 78 -0.09 -5.58 -6.10
N ASP A 79 -0.99 -6.11 -6.91
CA ASP A 79 -1.78 -7.30 -6.58
C ASP A 79 -0.88 -8.53 -6.39
N LYS A 80 0.13 -8.71 -7.26
CA LYS A 80 1.12 -9.79 -7.13
C LYS A 80 1.93 -9.66 -5.83
N VAL A 81 2.40 -8.45 -5.51
CA VAL A 81 3.15 -8.20 -4.27
C VAL A 81 2.27 -8.42 -3.05
N ALA A 82 1.06 -7.86 -3.04
CA ALA A 82 0.13 -7.98 -1.93
C ALA A 82 -0.30 -9.43 -1.71
N LYS A 83 -0.46 -10.23 -2.77
CA LYS A 83 -0.72 -11.67 -2.67
C LYS A 83 0.43 -12.40 -1.97
N LEU A 84 1.69 -12.15 -2.34
CA LEU A 84 2.84 -12.77 -1.66
C LEU A 84 2.91 -12.37 -0.18
N LEU A 85 2.59 -11.11 0.14
CA LEU A 85 2.53 -10.64 1.52
C LEU A 85 1.39 -11.29 2.30
N ASP A 86 0.22 -11.49 1.67
CA ASP A 86 -0.91 -12.17 2.29
C ASP A 86 -0.61 -13.65 2.53
N ASP A 87 0.03 -14.33 1.57
CA ASP A 87 0.50 -15.71 1.74
C ASP A 87 1.47 -15.83 2.93
N ILE A 88 2.42 -14.88 3.05
CA ILE A 88 3.33 -14.80 4.21
C ILE A 88 2.55 -14.54 5.51
N ASP A 89 1.60 -13.60 5.52
CA ASP A 89 0.75 -13.30 6.68
C ASP A 89 -0.05 -14.54 7.13
N GLN A 90 -0.62 -15.30 6.18
CA GLN A 90 -1.33 -16.55 6.49
C GLN A 90 -0.41 -17.62 7.06
N MET A 91 0.85 -17.71 6.61
CA MET A 91 1.82 -18.65 7.19
C MET A 91 2.24 -18.29 8.62
N LEU A 92 2.16 -17.00 8.98
CA LEU A 92 2.52 -16.50 10.32
C LEU A 92 1.35 -16.57 11.32
N LYS A 93 0.11 -16.67 10.84
CA LYS A 93 -1.06 -16.89 11.69
C LYS A 93 -0.97 -18.29 12.31
N ALA A 94 -0.63 -18.34 13.60
CA ALA A 94 -0.63 -19.53 14.43
C ALA A 94 -2.04 -19.89 14.94
#